data_AF-G0AG31-F1
#
_entry.id   AF-G0AG31-F1
#
_cell.length_a   1.000
_cell.length_b   1.000
_cell.length_c   1.000
_cell.angle_alpha   90.00
_cell.angle_beta   90.00
_cell.angle_gamma   90.00
#
_symmetry.space_group_name_H-M   'P 1'
#
loop_
_entity.id
_entity.type
_entity.pdbx_description
1 polymer ?
#
loop_
_entity_poly.entity_id
_entity_poly.type
_entity_poly.pdbx_seq_one_letter_code
_entity_poly.pdbx_strand_id
1 'polypeptide(L)'
;MTLTSYNHLLWSAGPPGFIGIPFLLALAIAEWGVYLVPTSLVGLWISGSKASRLLSLKAVVTAAAAVLASKLIPLLWETLAPVALNDHLHRAKSAHCISPSVTIAVILGTGLTLWTAKTIKIKWLGVLLVVLSLAVSWAKIFLGVHYPLDIFVAGLVSLAMMLAMNTRYGKVVSRGAVRLLHGRLQNLSLLSEISHLFYPRPVPARTGSSSSRITLHTCLLHSPRGLSYVAKQFKLSVRTVLHYRQTQRWLAYWNATPMHARLAQATPRLLQKIYRPYQSLRLHSQDRMNILVSHYDFILRQGLGPLVLRAAQAPLLLGSFSGKSGAAYEIRLSSIATLDREGELALELCSDQQRLFSVAFTFYGNEMVPCIGVGCLQGPRGSDAQERVRNATRDMFGLRPKSLMLRLVREIGRAYGCKKLILVGNRNRVLFHQIRTGKVLADYDDFWEEIGAIRRPDGEYQLCCEVIPAPNLQEIPSHKRSEARKRIELTERAVQAALDGFVSFHGA
;
A
#
# COMPACT_ATOMS: atom_id res chain seq x y z
N MET A 1 8.07 25.52 50.23
CA MET A 1 9.32 25.87 49.52
C MET A 1 9.10 25.60 48.03
N THR A 2 9.07 26.66 47.22
CA THR A 2 8.73 26.62 45.80
C THR A 2 9.94 26.21 44.94
N LEU A 3 9.67 25.59 43.77
CA LEU A 3 10.64 25.13 42.76
C LEU A 3 11.71 26.17 42.37
N THR A 4 11.41 27.45 42.60
CA THR A 4 12.30 28.60 42.39
C THR A 4 13.53 28.61 43.29
N SER A 5 13.45 28.07 44.52
CA SER A 5 14.58 28.09 45.46
C SER A 5 15.63 27.00 45.18
N TYR A 6 15.27 25.90 44.50
CA TYR A 6 16.22 24.86 44.10
C TYR A 6 17.05 25.25 42.87
N ASN A 7 16.49 26.05 41.96
CA ASN A 7 17.19 26.52 40.76
C ASN A 7 18.31 27.54 41.07
N HIS A 8 18.24 28.23 42.21
CA HIS A 8 19.22 29.26 42.57
C HIS A 8 20.54 28.68 43.14
N LEU A 9 20.54 27.42 43.60
CA LEU A 9 21.68 26.81 44.30
C LEU A 9 22.64 26.03 43.37
N LEU A 10 22.22 25.72 42.13
CA LEU A 10 23.01 24.97 41.15
C LEU A 10 23.50 25.82 39.96
N TRP A 11 23.15 27.10 39.90
CA TRP A 11 23.58 28.01 38.83
C TRP A 11 24.74 28.89 39.28
N SER A 12 25.93 28.47 38.89
CA SER A 12 27.12 29.31 38.80
C SER A 12 26.89 30.46 37.80
N ALA A 13 27.00 31.70 38.28
CA ALA A 13 27.70 32.82 37.64
C ALA A 13 27.86 32.79 36.11
N GLY A 14 26.79 33.07 35.36
CA GLY A 14 26.85 33.32 33.91
C GLY A 14 25.84 34.39 33.49
N PRO A 15 26.11 35.16 32.41
CA PRO A 15 25.21 36.22 31.95
C PRO A 15 23.84 35.65 31.54
N PRO A 16 22.76 36.45 31.63
CA PRO A 16 21.40 36.02 31.32
C PRO A 16 21.33 35.48 29.87
N GLY A 17 20.93 34.21 29.72
CA GLY A 17 20.82 33.50 28.44
C GLY A 17 21.84 32.38 28.21
N PHE A 18 22.79 32.16 29.11
CA PHE A 18 23.79 31.09 28.96
C PHE A 18 23.22 29.72 29.38
N ILE A 19 22.86 28.84 28.45
CA ILE A 19 22.46 27.46 28.78
C ILE A 19 23.72 26.66 29.14
N GLY A 20 23.89 26.31 30.41
CA GLY A 20 25.04 25.52 30.86
C GLY A 20 25.14 24.14 30.19
N ILE A 21 26.37 23.71 29.90
CA ILE A 21 26.68 22.37 29.37
C ILE A 21 25.98 21.24 30.18
N PRO A 22 25.91 21.28 31.53
CA PRO A 22 25.20 20.26 32.31
C PRO A 22 23.71 20.16 32.00
N PHE A 23 23.05 21.29 31.70
CA PHE A 23 21.64 21.32 31.33
C PHE A 23 21.41 20.73 29.93
N LEU A 24 22.23 21.08 28.95
CA LEU A 24 22.18 20.49 27.60
C LEU A 24 22.42 18.98 27.64
N LEU A 25 23.36 18.53 28.48
CA LEU A 25 23.63 17.11 28.67
C LEU A 25 22.42 16.39 29.30
N ALA A 26 21.79 16.98 30.33
CA ALA A 26 20.58 16.41 30.94
C ALA A 26 19.43 16.34 29.93
N LEU A 27 19.22 17.38 29.12
CA LEU A 27 18.21 17.40 28.06
C LEU A 27 18.48 16.31 27.02
N ALA A 28 19.71 16.18 26.56
CA ALA A 28 20.11 15.17 25.60
C ALA A 28 19.85 13.75 26.13
N ILE A 29 20.24 13.47 27.37
CA ILE A 29 20.01 12.17 28.02
C ILE A 29 18.50 11.89 28.16
N ALA A 30 17.71 12.86 28.62
CA ALA A 30 16.29 12.71 28.89
C ALA A 30 15.45 12.46 27.62
N GLU A 31 15.79 13.11 26.50
CA GLU A 31 15.06 12.97 25.23
C GLU A 31 15.57 11.81 24.38
N TRP A 32 16.88 11.67 24.26
CA TRP A 32 17.47 10.75 23.28
C TRP A 32 17.79 9.37 23.84
N GLY A 33 17.92 9.24 25.17
CA GLY A 33 18.28 7.98 25.82
C GLY A 33 17.32 6.83 25.49
N VAL A 34 16.04 7.10 25.27
CA VAL A 34 15.04 6.07 24.93
C VAL A 34 15.31 5.37 23.60
N TYR A 35 15.93 6.06 22.63
CA TYR A 35 16.20 5.50 21.31
C TYR A 35 17.32 4.45 21.32
N LEU A 36 18.10 4.34 22.41
CA LEU A 36 19.08 3.26 22.59
C LEU A 36 18.42 1.88 22.79
N VAL A 37 17.15 1.84 23.19
CA VAL A 37 16.38 0.59 23.34
C VAL A 37 16.08 -0.07 21.99
N PRO A 38 15.41 0.58 21.02
CA PRO A 38 15.16 -0.05 19.73
C PRO A 38 16.45 -0.36 18.96
N THR A 39 17.49 0.48 19.04
CA THR A 39 18.77 0.22 18.36
C THR A 39 19.49 -1.00 18.94
N SER A 40 19.52 -1.15 20.26
CA SER A 40 20.11 -2.32 20.92
C SER A 40 19.34 -3.61 20.62
N LEU A 41 18.01 -3.58 20.59
CA LEU A 41 17.17 -4.73 20.23
C LEU A 41 17.34 -5.14 18.76
N VAL A 42 17.44 -4.19 17.84
CA VAL A 42 17.73 -4.46 16.42
C VAL A 42 19.14 -5.02 16.26
N GLY A 43 20.13 -4.46 16.95
CA GLY A 43 21.51 -4.97 16.96
C GLY A 43 21.59 -6.42 17.44
N LEU A 44 20.89 -6.75 18.54
CA LEU A 44 20.76 -8.12 19.06
C LEU A 44 20.01 -9.06 18.11
N TRP A 45 19.05 -8.54 17.37
CA TRP A 45 18.27 -9.32 16.41
C TRP A 45 19.12 -9.74 15.20
N ILE A 46 19.94 -8.82 14.68
CA ILE A 46 20.80 -9.02 13.50
C ILE A 46 22.01 -9.90 13.86
N SER A 47 22.74 -9.55 14.93
CA SER A 47 23.99 -10.22 15.32
C SER A 47 23.80 -11.52 16.10
N GLY A 48 22.56 -11.80 16.54
CA GLY A 48 22.30 -12.77 17.58
C GLY A 48 21.81 -14.15 17.12
N SER A 49 22.08 -15.16 17.95
CA SER A 49 21.61 -16.53 17.79
C SER A 49 20.09 -16.68 18.00
N LYS A 50 19.52 -17.86 17.72
CA LYS A 50 18.09 -18.12 17.95
C LYS A 50 17.67 -17.83 19.40
N ALA A 51 18.55 -18.09 20.37
CA ALA A 51 18.29 -17.82 21.78
C ALA A 51 18.23 -16.31 22.09
N SER A 52 19.09 -15.49 21.48
CA SER A 52 19.07 -14.04 21.71
C SER A 52 17.90 -13.36 21.02
N ARG A 53 17.46 -13.85 19.86
CA ARG A 53 16.25 -13.38 19.17
C ARG A 53 14.98 -13.64 19.98
N LEU A 54 14.89 -14.81 20.61
CA LEU A 54 13.78 -15.12 21.52
C LEU A 54 13.80 -14.21 22.77
N LEU A 55 14.99 -13.91 23.28
CA LEU A 55 15.15 -13.02 24.42
C LEU A 55 14.83 -11.56 24.08
N SER A 56 15.21 -11.06 22.91
CA SER A 56 14.86 -9.69 22.48
C SER A 56 13.36 -9.54 22.26
N LEU A 57 12.67 -10.54 21.69
CA LEU A 57 11.21 -10.54 21.61
C LEU A 57 10.57 -10.56 23.00
N LYS A 58 11.13 -11.34 23.94
CA LYS A 58 10.67 -11.32 25.33
C LYS A 58 10.83 -9.92 25.93
N ALA A 59 11.95 -9.25 25.71
CA ALA A 59 12.20 -7.89 26.20
C ALA A 59 11.21 -6.87 25.61
N VAL A 60 10.86 -6.98 24.32
CA VAL A 60 9.81 -6.16 23.69
C VAL A 60 8.46 -6.38 24.36
N VAL A 61 8.07 -7.64 24.62
CA VAL A 61 6.80 -7.95 25.29
C VAL A 61 6.77 -7.42 26.72
N THR A 62 7.87 -7.59 27.48
CA THR A 62 7.98 -7.05 28.85
C THR A 62 7.90 -5.53 28.85
N ALA A 63 8.60 -4.85 27.94
CA ALA A 63 8.56 -3.39 27.83
C ALA A 63 7.15 -2.89 27.47
N ALA A 64 6.47 -3.55 26.53
CA ALA A 64 5.08 -3.22 26.19
C ALA A 64 4.13 -3.40 27.37
N ALA A 65 4.28 -4.48 28.14
CA ALA A 65 3.51 -4.71 29.37
C ALA A 65 3.77 -3.62 30.43
N ALA A 66 5.04 -3.23 30.63
CA ALA A 66 5.40 -2.15 31.53
C ALA A 66 4.82 -0.79 31.10
N VAL A 67 4.82 -0.48 29.81
CA VAL A 67 4.20 0.74 29.27
C VAL A 67 2.69 0.75 29.48
N LEU A 68 2.01 -0.37 29.20
CA LEU A 68 0.57 -0.50 29.40
C LEU A 68 0.21 -0.31 30.88
N ALA A 69 0.93 -0.96 31.79
CA ALA A 69 0.74 -0.78 33.23
C ALA A 69 0.95 0.67 33.66
N SER A 70 2.04 1.32 33.21
CA SER A 70 2.33 2.73 33.50
C SER A 70 1.26 3.69 32.98
N LYS A 71 0.59 3.36 31.87
CA LYS A 71 -0.52 4.15 31.30
C LYS A 71 -1.86 3.91 31.99
N LEU A 72 -2.07 2.73 32.57
CA LEU A 72 -3.30 2.39 33.30
C LEU A 72 -3.33 2.97 34.73
N ILE A 73 -2.16 3.15 35.36
CA ILE A 73 -2.07 3.65 36.74
C ILE A 73 -2.73 5.03 36.92
N PRO A 74 -2.49 6.04 36.06
CA PRO A 74 -3.18 7.33 36.18
C PRO A 74 -4.69 7.22 35.99
N LEU A 75 -5.14 6.38 35.05
CA LEU A 75 -6.57 6.17 34.79
C LEU A 75 -7.26 5.51 35.99
N LEU A 76 -6.61 4.55 36.63
CA LEU A 76 -7.12 3.92 37.85
C LEU A 76 -7.11 4.89 39.03
N TRP A 77 -6.07 5.73 39.15
CA TRP A 77 -5.97 6.75 40.19
C TRP A 77 -7.11 7.76 40.12
N GLU A 78 -7.46 8.21 38.91
CA GLU A 78 -8.60 9.11 38.69
C GLU A 78 -9.94 8.46 39.05
N THR A 79 -10.11 7.16 38.82
CA THR A 79 -11.35 6.43 39.18
C THR A 79 -11.48 6.10 40.67
N LEU A 80 -10.35 5.98 41.38
CA LEU A 80 -10.30 5.61 42.80
C LEU A 80 -10.24 6.83 43.73
N ALA A 81 -9.88 8.00 43.20
CA ALA A 81 -9.88 9.24 43.96
C ALA A 81 -11.33 9.59 44.38
N PRO A 82 -11.66 9.61 45.68
CA PRO A 82 -13.03 9.83 46.15
C PRO A 82 -13.53 11.22 45.76
N VAL A 83 -14.73 11.28 45.17
CA VAL A 83 -15.42 12.54 44.77
C VAL A 83 -15.88 13.37 45.99
N ALA A 84 -15.81 12.84 47.22
CA ALA A 84 -16.40 13.46 48.39
C ALA A 84 -15.37 13.84 49.48
N LEU A 85 -14.74 15.01 49.35
CA LEU A 85 -14.25 15.82 50.47
C LEU A 85 -13.98 17.27 50.03
N ASN A 86 -14.90 17.87 49.28
CA ASN A 86 -14.60 19.09 48.50
C ASN A 86 -15.60 20.24 48.66
N ASP A 87 -16.24 20.39 49.84
CA ASP A 87 -17.06 21.59 50.08
C ASP A 87 -16.45 22.64 51.03
N HIS A 88 -15.43 22.35 51.84
CA HIS A 88 -14.95 23.34 52.83
C HIS A 88 -13.44 23.57 52.95
N LEU A 89 -12.62 23.13 52.00
CA LEU A 89 -11.20 23.53 51.96
C LEU A 89 -10.82 24.01 50.57
N HIS A 90 -10.24 25.22 50.51
CA HIS A 90 -9.67 25.82 49.32
C HIS A 90 -8.89 24.79 48.50
N ARG A 91 -9.31 24.59 47.25
CA ARG A 91 -8.64 23.73 46.28
C ARG A 91 -7.19 24.19 46.07
N ALA A 92 -6.24 23.62 46.80
CA ALA A 92 -4.82 23.76 46.50
C ALA A 92 -4.58 23.15 45.11
N LYS A 93 -4.17 23.97 44.14
CA LYS A 93 -3.88 23.61 42.75
C LYS A 93 -2.58 22.78 42.62
N SER A 94 -2.35 21.83 43.54
CA SER A 94 -1.12 21.04 43.64
C SER A 94 -1.35 19.58 44.08
N ALA A 95 -2.51 18.98 43.76
CA ALA A 95 -2.67 17.54 43.88
C ALA A 95 -1.89 16.86 42.73
N HIS A 96 -0.62 16.55 42.96
CA HIS A 96 0.20 15.80 42.01
C HIS A 96 -0.38 14.39 41.82
N CYS A 97 -0.94 14.10 40.64
CA CYS A 97 -1.36 12.74 40.28
C CYS A 97 -0.13 11.91 39.94
N ILE A 98 -0.02 10.71 40.52
CA ILE A 98 1.08 9.77 40.22
C ILE A 98 1.00 9.40 38.74
N SER A 99 1.99 9.83 37.95
CA SER A 99 2.03 9.58 36.51
C SER A 99 3.35 8.92 36.13
N PRO A 100 3.42 7.57 36.16
CA PRO A 100 4.66 6.84 35.93
C PRO A 100 5.30 7.16 34.57
N SER A 101 6.61 7.41 34.58
CA SER A 101 7.35 7.71 33.36
C SER A 101 7.41 6.51 32.40
N VAL A 102 6.75 6.65 31.24
CA VAL A 102 6.78 5.67 30.15
C VAL A 102 8.20 5.43 29.64
N THR A 103 9.03 6.48 29.57
CA THR A 103 10.42 6.37 29.12
C THR A 103 11.22 5.42 29.99
N ILE A 104 11.08 5.55 31.32
CA ILE A 104 11.75 4.68 32.28
C ILE A 104 11.19 3.25 32.17
N ALA A 105 9.86 3.11 32.00
CA ALA A 105 9.24 1.81 31.82
C ALA A 105 9.79 1.02 30.61
N VAL A 106 10.04 1.71 29.49
CA VAL A 106 10.64 1.12 28.29
C VAL A 106 12.10 0.73 28.52
N ILE A 107 12.93 1.66 29.02
CA ILE A 107 14.38 1.44 29.16
C ILE A 107 14.65 0.38 30.24
N LEU A 108 14.05 0.52 31.42
CA LEU A 108 14.27 -0.37 32.54
C LEU A 108 13.64 -1.75 32.32
N GLY A 109 12.42 -1.82 31.78
CA GLY A 109 11.76 -3.10 31.46
C GLY A 109 12.55 -3.92 30.44
N THR A 110 13.14 -3.26 29.45
CA THR A 110 14.04 -3.91 28.48
C THR A 110 15.35 -4.33 29.14
N GLY A 111 16.01 -3.41 29.87
CA GLY A 111 17.30 -3.64 30.52
C GLY A 111 17.26 -4.80 31.52
N LEU A 112 16.28 -4.82 32.42
CA LEU A 112 16.08 -5.90 33.38
C LEU A 112 15.83 -7.25 32.69
N THR A 113 15.06 -7.27 31.60
CA THR A 113 14.81 -8.51 30.85
C THR A 113 16.09 -9.03 30.20
N LEU A 114 16.90 -8.15 29.59
CA LEU A 114 18.18 -8.53 28.99
C LEU A 114 19.23 -8.92 30.04
N TRP A 115 19.17 -8.36 31.24
CA TRP A 115 20.05 -8.74 32.35
C TRP A 115 19.86 -10.20 32.79
N THR A 116 18.68 -10.79 32.55
CA THR A 116 18.42 -12.23 32.79
C THR A 116 19.04 -13.16 31.73
N ALA A 117 19.76 -12.63 30.74
CA ALA A 117 20.40 -13.43 29.70
C ALA A 117 21.48 -14.37 30.27
N LYS A 118 21.57 -15.57 29.70
CA LYS A 118 22.68 -16.51 29.96
C LYS A 118 23.99 -16.07 29.30
N THR A 119 23.93 -15.34 28.19
CA THR A 119 25.10 -14.90 27.44
C THR A 119 25.70 -13.62 28.03
N ILE A 120 26.99 -13.65 28.36
CA ILE A 120 27.68 -12.55 29.05
C ILE A 120 27.58 -11.21 28.28
N LYS A 121 27.71 -11.23 26.95
CA LYS A 121 27.60 -10.03 26.10
C LYS A 121 26.22 -9.35 26.20
N ILE A 122 25.14 -10.13 26.22
CA ILE A 122 23.76 -9.62 26.30
C ILE A 122 23.46 -9.14 27.72
N LYS A 123 24.00 -9.83 28.72
CA LYS A 123 23.89 -9.46 30.13
C LYS A 123 24.46 -8.06 30.37
N TRP A 124 25.66 -7.78 29.84
CA TRP A 124 26.29 -6.46 29.91
C TRP A 124 25.48 -5.38 29.21
N LEU A 125 24.88 -5.68 28.07
CA LEU A 125 23.98 -4.75 27.38
C LEU A 125 22.74 -4.42 28.23
N GLY A 126 22.18 -5.41 28.95
CA GLY A 126 21.11 -5.20 29.91
C GLY A 126 21.53 -4.29 31.07
N VAL A 127 22.71 -4.52 31.65
CA VAL A 127 23.29 -3.67 32.70
C VAL A 127 23.47 -2.23 32.21
N LEU A 128 23.99 -2.04 31.00
CA LEU A 128 24.15 -0.72 30.41
C LEU A 128 22.81 0.03 30.27
N LEU A 129 21.75 -0.67 29.87
CA LEU A 129 20.40 -0.08 29.81
C LEU A 129 19.83 0.24 31.19
N VAL A 130 20.13 -0.55 32.23
CA VAL A 130 19.73 -0.23 33.61
C VAL A 130 20.46 1.02 34.10
N VAL A 131 21.77 1.13 33.85
CA VAL A 131 22.56 2.34 34.17
C VAL A 131 22.02 3.56 33.41
N LEU A 132 21.72 3.40 32.12
CA LEU A 132 21.09 4.43 31.30
C LEU A 132 19.72 4.84 31.88
N SER A 133 18.92 3.90 32.36
CA SER A 133 17.65 4.21 33.01
C SER A 133 17.83 5.08 34.26
N LEU A 134 18.87 4.84 35.06
CA LEU A 134 19.19 5.68 36.23
C LEU A 134 19.63 7.08 35.80
N ALA A 135 20.47 7.19 34.76
CA ALA A 135 20.90 8.47 34.21
C ALA A 135 19.72 9.28 33.64
N VAL A 136 18.82 8.63 32.88
CA VAL A 136 17.59 9.24 32.35
C VAL A 136 16.63 9.64 33.48
N SER A 137 16.57 8.84 34.54
CA SER A 137 15.76 9.15 35.73
C SER A 137 16.25 10.42 36.40
N TRP A 138 17.56 10.51 36.67
CA TRP A 138 18.16 11.69 37.27
C TRP A 138 18.00 12.93 36.38
N ALA A 139 18.23 12.79 35.06
CA ALA A 139 18.07 13.88 34.11
C ALA A 139 16.62 14.42 34.09
N LYS A 140 15.61 13.54 34.14
CA LYS A 140 14.20 13.95 34.17
C LYS A 140 13.78 14.63 35.47
N ILE A 141 14.36 14.25 36.61
CA ILE A 141 14.18 14.95 37.91
C ILE A 141 14.86 16.31 37.85
N PHE A 142 16.11 16.35 37.36
CA PHE A 142 16.91 17.56 37.25
C PHE A 142 16.26 18.62 36.35
N LEU A 143 15.64 18.21 35.24
CA LEU A 143 14.89 19.08 34.35
C LEU A 143 13.51 19.49 34.89
N GLY A 144 13.08 18.94 36.03
CA GLY A 144 11.78 19.21 36.63
C GLY A 144 10.57 18.68 35.85
N VAL A 145 10.79 17.75 34.90
CA VAL A 145 9.73 17.21 34.02
C VAL A 145 8.92 16.10 34.70
N HIS A 146 9.51 15.41 35.68
CA HIS A 146 8.85 14.38 36.47
C HIS A 146 9.23 14.48 37.94
N TYR A 147 8.29 14.13 38.82
CA TYR A 147 8.58 14.04 40.25
C TYR A 147 9.34 12.74 40.57
N PRO A 148 10.19 12.73 41.60
CA PRO A 148 10.91 11.51 42.01
C PRO A 148 9.99 10.31 42.26
N LEU A 149 8.78 10.55 42.76
CA LEU A 149 7.78 9.52 43.00
C LEU A 149 7.29 8.84 41.71
N ASP A 150 7.07 9.61 40.63
CA ASP A 150 6.62 9.08 39.33
C ASP A 150 7.66 8.12 38.73
N ILE A 151 8.93 8.45 38.92
CA ILE A 151 10.07 7.65 38.46
C ILE A 151 10.21 6.39 39.29
N PHE A 152 10.08 6.50 40.61
CA PHE A 152 10.13 5.35 41.51
C PHE A 152 9.01 4.35 41.22
N VAL A 153 7.77 4.83 41.02
CA VAL A 153 6.63 3.99 40.64
C VAL A 153 6.87 3.34 39.28
N ALA A 154 7.38 4.07 38.27
CA ALA A 154 7.75 3.48 36.99
C ALA A 154 8.81 2.38 37.13
N GLY A 155 9.77 2.57 38.05
CA GLY A 155 10.78 1.58 38.41
C GLY A 155 10.16 0.29 38.98
N LEU A 156 9.29 0.43 39.98
CA LEU A 156 8.58 -0.69 40.60
C LEU A 156 7.69 -1.44 39.60
N VAL A 157 6.95 -0.72 38.75
CA VAL A 157 6.11 -1.32 37.71
C VAL A 157 6.96 -2.12 36.73
N SER A 158 8.10 -1.59 36.30
CA SER A 158 9.01 -2.29 35.38
C SER A 158 9.57 -3.57 35.98
N LEU A 159 9.97 -3.51 37.26
CA LEU A 159 10.46 -4.67 38.00
C LEU A 159 9.36 -5.71 38.18
N ALA A 160 8.17 -5.30 38.61
CA ALA A 160 7.01 -6.18 38.80
C ALA A 160 6.60 -6.86 37.49
N MET A 161 6.54 -6.13 36.37
CA MET A 161 6.23 -6.70 35.06
C MET A 161 7.32 -7.66 34.59
N MET A 162 8.60 -7.35 34.82
CA MET A 162 9.70 -8.28 34.50
C MET A 162 9.63 -9.58 35.31
N LEU A 163 9.39 -9.48 36.62
CA LEU A 163 9.22 -10.63 37.50
C LEU A 163 7.98 -11.46 37.10
N ALA A 164 6.85 -10.81 36.84
CA ALA A 164 5.63 -11.44 36.37
C ALA A 164 5.88 -12.20 35.06
N MET A 165 6.62 -11.62 34.11
CA MET A 165 7.04 -12.27 32.86
C MET A 165 8.02 -13.43 33.05
N ASN A 166 8.60 -13.60 34.24
CA ASN A 166 9.48 -14.73 34.57
C ASN A 166 8.78 -15.88 35.33
N THR A 167 7.53 -15.68 35.76
CA THR A 167 6.68 -16.73 36.36
C THR A 167 6.28 -17.81 35.35
N ARG A 168 5.66 -18.92 35.81
CA ARG A 168 5.15 -19.98 34.92
C ARG A 168 4.12 -19.42 33.92
N TYR A 169 3.17 -18.62 34.40
CA TYR A 169 2.15 -17.96 33.57
C TYR A 169 2.77 -16.94 32.61
N GLY A 170 3.67 -16.08 33.11
CA GLY A 170 4.40 -15.12 32.29
C GLY A 170 5.20 -15.79 31.16
N LYS A 171 5.84 -16.93 31.43
CA LYS A 171 6.53 -17.72 30.41
C LYS A 171 5.57 -18.30 29.36
N VAL A 172 4.34 -18.67 29.71
CA VAL A 172 3.34 -19.14 28.74
C VAL A 172 2.87 -17.99 27.86
N VAL A 173 2.53 -16.85 28.46
CA VAL A 173 2.13 -15.63 27.73
C VAL A 173 3.25 -15.14 26.82
N SER A 174 4.47 -15.02 27.35
CA SER A 174 5.63 -14.59 26.58
C SER A 174 5.94 -15.59 25.47
N ARG A 175 5.90 -16.91 25.71
CA ARG A 175 6.11 -17.92 24.65
C ARG A 175 4.98 -17.93 23.64
N GLY A 176 3.74 -17.60 24.02
CA GLY A 176 2.60 -17.45 23.11
C GLY A 176 2.78 -16.24 22.19
N ALA A 177 3.04 -15.07 22.77
CA ALA A 177 3.32 -13.84 22.03
C ALA A 177 4.58 -13.97 21.16
N VAL A 178 5.65 -14.55 21.71
CA VAL A 178 6.87 -14.86 20.95
C VAL A 178 6.58 -15.87 19.85
N ARG A 179 5.79 -16.94 20.07
CA ARG A 179 5.40 -17.86 18.98
C ARG A 179 4.52 -17.21 17.93
N LEU A 180 3.68 -16.25 18.28
CA LEU A 180 2.87 -15.52 17.31
C LEU A 180 3.73 -14.56 16.48
N LEU A 181 4.60 -13.78 17.13
CA LEU A 181 5.55 -12.88 16.48
C LEU A 181 6.58 -13.67 15.67
N HIS A 182 7.22 -14.65 16.28
CA HIS A 182 8.19 -15.57 15.66
C HIS A 182 7.53 -16.44 14.60
N GLY A 183 6.27 -16.86 14.78
CA GLY A 183 5.50 -17.61 13.79
C GLY A 183 5.19 -16.74 12.59
N ARG A 184 4.79 -15.47 12.78
CA ARG A 184 4.67 -14.49 11.70
C ARG A 184 6.01 -14.14 11.06
N LEU A 185 7.10 -14.15 11.84
CA LEU A 185 8.47 -13.89 11.37
C LEU A 185 9.11 -15.11 10.69
N GLN A 186 8.81 -16.36 11.06
CA GLN A 186 9.37 -17.58 10.46
C GLN A 186 8.57 -18.06 9.26
N ASN A 187 7.26 -17.83 9.27
CA ASN A 187 6.44 -17.93 8.08
C ASN A 187 6.88 -16.94 6.99
N LEU A 188 7.73 -15.96 7.32
CA LEU A 188 8.63 -15.36 6.34
C LEU A 188 9.71 -16.39 5.95
N SER A 189 9.37 -17.30 5.04
CA SER A 189 10.34 -17.79 4.05
C SER A 189 10.98 -16.64 3.25
N LEU A 190 10.46 -15.42 3.43
CA LEU A 190 11.02 -14.12 3.08
C LEU A 190 12.10 -13.60 4.04
N LEU A 191 12.47 -14.25 5.15
CA LEU A 191 13.62 -13.80 5.97
C LEU A 191 14.97 -14.09 5.30
N SER A 192 15.06 -15.07 4.39
CA SER A 192 16.20 -15.15 3.46
C SER A 192 16.22 -13.93 2.54
N GLU A 193 15.06 -13.43 2.12
CA GLU A 193 14.93 -12.23 1.31
C GLU A 193 15.15 -10.92 2.09
N ILE A 194 14.72 -10.84 3.35
CA ILE A 194 15.00 -9.72 4.26
C ILE A 194 16.46 -9.79 4.75
N SER A 195 17.11 -10.96 4.72
CA SER A 195 18.56 -11.02 4.93
C SER A 195 19.34 -10.28 3.83
N HIS A 196 18.78 -10.16 2.60
CA HIS A 196 19.34 -9.29 1.55
C HIS A 196 19.19 -7.79 1.84
N LEU A 197 18.37 -7.41 2.83
CA LEU A 197 18.21 -6.04 3.32
C LEU A 197 19.40 -5.63 4.20
N PHE A 198 20.07 -6.60 4.83
CA PHE A 198 21.21 -6.38 5.74
C PHE A 198 22.54 -6.93 5.19
N TYR A 199 22.49 -7.87 4.23
CA TYR A 199 23.64 -8.41 3.51
C TYR A 199 23.36 -8.41 1.99
N PRO A 200 23.68 -7.34 1.25
CA PRO A 200 23.60 -7.36 -0.19
C PRO A 200 24.61 -8.37 -0.74
N ARG A 201 24.13 -9.55 -1.16
CA ARG A 201 24.95 -10.45 -1.98
C ARG A 201 25.02 -9.84 -3.38
N PRO A 202 26.19 -9.83 -4.06
CA PRO A 202 26.21 -9.56 -5.49
C PRO A 202 25.27 -10.57 -6.17
N VAL A 203 24.33 -10.06 -6.95
CA VAL A 203 23.51 -10.90 -7.84
C VAL A 203 24.49 -11.65 -8.73
N PRO A 204 24.47 -12.99 -8.81
CA PRO A 204 25.38 -13.70 -9.68
C PRO A 204 25.16 -13.21 -11.11
N ALA A 205 26.26 -13.02 -11.84
CA ALA A 205 26.23 -12.64 -13.24
C ALA A 205 25.31 -13.60 -14.01
N ARG A 206 24.54 -13.03 -14.94
CA ARG A 206 23.65 -13.72 -15.88
C ARG A 206 24.23 -15.07 -16.32
N THR A 207 23.58 -16.16 -15.91
CA THR A 207 23.71 -17.46 -16.56
C THR A 207 22.32 -18.07 -16.75
N GLY A 208 22.04 -18.44 -18.01
CA GLY A 208 21.07 -19.46 -18.47
C GLY A 208 19.69 -19.61 -17.82
N SER A 209 18.66 -19.22 -18.57
CA SER A 209 17.38 -19.93 -18.83
C SER A 209 16.66 -20.80 -17.78
N SER A 210 16.87 -20.63 -16.47
CA SER A 210 15.90 -21.11 -15.46
C SER A 210 14.95 -19.97 -15.07
N SER A 211 13.64 -20.21 -15.09
CA SER A 211 12.64 -19.20 -14.71
C SER A 211 12.88 -18.80 -13.24
N SER A 212 13.44 -17.61 -13.04
CA SER A 212 13.68 -17.07 -11.70
C SER A 212 12.37 -17.01 -10.92
N ARG A 213 12.34 -17.73 -9.79
CA ARG A 213 11.21 -17.73 -8.85
C ARG A 213 10.76 -16.29 -8.56
N ILE A 214 9.46 -16.03 -8.66
CA ILE A 214 8.86 -14.73 -8.39
C ILE A 214 8.83 -14.50 -6.89
N THR A 215 9.38 -13.35 -6.49
CA THR A 215 9.42 -12.92 -5.11
C THR A 215 8.81 -11.54 -5.00
N LEU A 216 8.52 -11.08 -3.77
CA LEU A 216 8.02 -9.71 -3.60
C LEU A 216 9.04 -8.68 -4.10
N HIS A 217 10.33 -8.95 -3.97
CA HIS A 217 11.37 -8.03 -4.43
C HIS A 217 11.54 -8.00 -5.95
N THR A 218 10.92 -8.92 -6.71
CA THR A 218 10.82 -8.81 -8.17
C THR A 218 10.23 -7.45 -8.59
N CYS A 219 9.31 -6.88 -7.80
CA CYS A 219 8.76 -5.54 -8.07
C CYS A 219 9.76 -4.38 -7.90
N LEU A 220 10.89 -4.60 -7.25
CA LEU A 220 11.92 -3.59 -6.96
C LEU A 220 13.09 -3.63 -7.95
N LEU A 221 13.13 -4.60 -8.89
CA LEU A 221 14.25 -4.80 -9.83
C LEU A 221 14.63 -3.54 -10.62
N HIS A 222 13.66 -2.68 -10.94
CA HIS A 222 13.88 -1.43 -11.70
C HIS A 222 13.83 -0.17 -10.83
N SER A 223 13.83 -0.29 -9.50
CA SER A 223 13.85 0.89 -8.62
C SER A 223 15.29 1.40 -8.45
N PRO A 224 15.55 2.72 -8.61
CA PRO A 224 16.88 3.28 -8.40
C PRO A 224 17.32 3.06 -6.96
N ARG A 225 18.59 2.64 -6.78
CA ARG A 225 19.17 2.34 -5.46
C ARG A 225 19.37 3.64 -4.67
N GLY A 226 19.06 3.62 -3.36
CA GLY A 226 19.16 4.77 -2.46
C GLY A 226 18.16 4.71 -1.31
N LEU A 227 18.03 5.78 -0.52
CA LEU A 227 17.10 5.85 0.62
C LEU A 227 15.63 5.57 0.22
N SER A 228 15.22 6.02 -0.97
CA SER A 228 13.90 5.74 -1.53
C SER A 228 13.67 4.24 -1.78
N TYR A 229 14.70 3.49 -2.20
CA TYR A 229 14.64 2.04 -2.37
C TYR A 229 14.43 1.36 -1.01
N VAL A 230 15.21 1.73 0.00
CA VAL A 230 15.09 1.19 1.36
C VAL A 230 13.71 1.49 1.95
N ALA A 231 13.19 2.70 1.77
CA ALA A 231 11.85 3.07 2.21
C ALA A 231 10.76 2.23 1.52
N LYS A 232 10.87 1.99 0.21
CA LYS A 232 9.97 1.10 -0.54
C LYS A 232 10.06 -0.34 -0.04
N GLN A 233 11.26 -0.83 0.21
CA GLN A 233 11.49 -2.18 0.72
C GLN A 233 10.89 -2.35 2.10
N PHE A 234 11.15 -1.41 3.02
CA PHE A 234 10.55 -1.40 4.36
C PHE A 234 9.02 -1.38 4.30
N LYS A 235 8.44 -0.48 3.50
CA LYS A 235 6.99 -0.38 3.31
C LYS A 235 6.38 -1.67 2.76
N LEU A 236 7.06 -2.34 1.83
CA LEU A 236 6.63 -3.62 1.27
C LEU A 236 6.71 -4.74 2.30
N SER A 237 7.78 -4.80 3.08
CA SER A 237 7.95 -5.77 4.17
C SER A 237 6.87 -5.63 5.23
N VAL A 238 6.57 -4.39 5.68
CA VAL A 238 5.49 -4.13 6.63
C VAL A 238 4.14 -4.61 6.08
N ARG A 239 3.82 -4.25 4.83
CA ARG A 239 2.56 -4.69 4.18
C ARG A 239 2.45 -6.20 4.05
N THR A 240 3.57 -6.87 3.78
CA THR A 240 3.64 -8.33 3.69
C THR A 240 3.34 -8.98 5.04
N VAL A 241 3.88 -8.43 6.14
CA VAL A 241 3.58 -8.93 7.49
C VAL A 241 2.11 -8.69 7.87
N LEU A 242 1.55 -7.54 7.49
CA LEU A 242 0.15 -7.21 7.75
C LEU A 242 -0.83 -8.10 6.96
N HIS A 243 -0.51 -8.40 5.70
CA HIS A 243 -1.35 -9.19 4.78
C HIS A 243 -0.73 -10.56 4.46
N TYR A 244 -0.15 -11.21 5.46
CA TYR A 244 0.69 -12.40 5.27
C TYR A 244 0.01 -13.53 4.49
N ARG A 245 -1.23 -13.90 4.86
CA ARG A 245 -1.95 -15.01 4.20
C ARG A 245 -2.25 -14.70 2.73
N GLN A 246 -2.70 -13.48 2.44
CA GLN A 246 -2.97 -13.03 1.07
C GLN A 246 -1.69 -13.00 0.25
N THR A 247 -0.60 -12.51 0.84
CA THR A 247 0.71 -12.43 0.19
C THR A 247 1.23 -13.79 -0.22
N GLN A 248 1.13 -14.79 0.66
CA GLN A 248 1.58 -16.15 0.34
C GLN A 248 0.77 -16.76 -0.79
N ARG A 249 -0.56 -16.63 -0.76
CA ARG A 249 -1.42 -17.10 -1.86
C ARG A 249 -1.09 -16.40 -3.17
N TRP A 250 -0.81 -15.10 -3.11
CA TRP A 250 -0.47 -14.29 -4.28
C TRP A 250 0.87 -14.69 -4.89
N LEU A 251 1.89 -14.93 -4.08
CA LEU A 251 3.18 -15.43 -4.57
C LEU A 251 3.09 -16.88 -5.06
N ALA A 252 2.30 -17.72 -4.40
CA ALA A 252 2.05 -19.08 -4.86
C ALA A 252 1.41 -19.09 -6.25
N TYR A 253 0.44 -18.21 -6.49
CA TYR A 253 -0.19 -18.00 -7.80
C TYR A 253 0.83 -17.64 -8.88
N TRP A 254 1.68 -16.65 -8.63
CA TRP A 254 2.69 -16.21 -9.62
C TRP A 254 3.81 -17.20 -9.88
N ASN A 255 4.00 -18.16 -8.98
CA ASN A 255 4.97 -19.25 -9.14
C ASN A 255 4.31 -20.56 -9.58
N ALA A 256 3.01 -20.58 -9.91
CA ALA A 256 2.28 -21.80 -10.23
C ALA A 256 2.75 -22.43 -11.56
N THR A 257 3.01 -21.61 -12.60
CA THR A 257 3.51 -22.10 -13.89
C THR A 257 4.56 -21.14 -14.48
N PRO A 258 5.39 -21.59 -15.45
CA PRO A 258 6.36 -20.72 -16.12
C PRO A 258 5.72 -19.49 -16.79
N MET A 259 4.49 -19.60 -17.32
CA MET A 259 3.80 -18.48 -17.94
C MET A 259 3.38 -17.43 -16.89
N HIS A 260 2.90 -17.85 -15.73
CA HIS A 260 2.63 -16.92 -14.61
C HIS A 260 3.90 -16.15 -14.24
N ALA A 261 5.02 -16.85 -14.07
CA ALA A 261 6.28 -16.21 -13.71
C ALA A 261 6.73 -15.19 -14.77
N ARG A 262 6.62 -15.51 -16.05
CA ARG A 262 6.93 -14.59 -17.15
C ARG A 262 6.04 -13.34 -17.12
N LEU A 263 4.73 -13.49 -16.91
CA LEU A 263 3.79 -12.36 -16.83
C LEU A 263 4.11 -11.44 -15.65
N ALA A 264 4.42 -12.01 -14.48
CA ALA A 264 4.83 -11.25 -13.30
C ALA A 264 6.16 -10.50 -13.50
N GLN A 265 7.12 -11.12 -14.20
CA GLN A 265 8.40 -10.48 -14.53
C GLN A 265 8.23 -9.34 -15.54
N ALA A 266 7.35 -9.52 -16.53
CA ALA A 266 7.06 -8.48 -17.52
C ALA A 266 6.32 -7.28 -16.90
N THR A 267 5.56 -7.50 -15.83
CA THR A 267 4.77 -6.45 -15.15
C THR A 267 5.01 -6.39 -13.63
N PRO A 268 6.23 -6.08 -13.14
CA PRO A 268 6.58 -6.29 -11.73
C PRO A 268 5.73 -5.50 -10.71
N ARG A 269 5.11 -4.38 -11.13
CA ARG A 269 4.21 -3.57 -10.29
C ARG A 269 2.94 -4.32 -9.87
N LEU A 270 2.55 -5.34 -10.62
CA LEU A 270 1.44 -6.24 -10.32
C LEU A 270 1.50 -6.82 -8.91
N LEU A 271 2.71 -7.16 -8.45
CA LEU A 271 2.94 -7.77 -7.14
C LEU A 271 2.53 -6.86 -5.97
N GLN A 272 2.47 -5.55 -6.19
CA GLN A 272 2.06 -4.57 -5.18
C GLN A 272 0.57 -4.22 -5.22
N LYS A 273 -0.17 -4.64 -6.26
CA LYS A 273 -1.56 -4.21 -6.48
C LYS A 273 -2.50 -4.67 -5.36
N ILE A 274 -2.23 -5.81 -4.73
CA ILE A 274 -3.04 -6.32 -3.61
C ILE A 274 -3.03 -5.39 -2.37
N TYR A 275 -1.99 -4.56 -2.20
CA TYR A 275 -1.80 -3.69 -1.02
C TYR A 275 -2.25 -2.24 -1.21
N ARG A 276 -2.78 -1.88 -2.38
CA ARG A 276 -3.16 -0.50 -2.68
C ARG A 276 -4.51 -0.49 -3.41
N PRO A 277 -5.26 0.62 -3.39
CA PRO A 277 -6.47 0.73 -4.18
C PRO A 277 -6.21 0.43 -5.66
N TYR A 278 -7.11 -0.36 -6.25
CA TYR A 278 -7.03 -0.89 -7.61
C TYR A 278 -8.44 -1.10 -8.14
N GLN A 279 -8.72 -0.72 -9.39
CA GLN A 279 -10.00 -0.76 -10.12
C GLN A 279 -11.11 0.10 -9.50
N SER A 280 -11.39 -0.07 -8.21
CA SER A 280 -12.44 0.63 -7.46
C SER A 280 -12.03 0.77 -5.99
N LEU A 281 -12.36 1.91 -5.37
CA LEU A 281 -12.10 2.20 -3.95
C LEU A 281 -12.89 1.29 -3.00
N ARG A 282 -13.94 0.64 -3.51
CA ARG A 282 -14.75 -0.30 -2.71
C ARG A 282 -14.05 -1.63 -2.46
N LEU A 283 -13.03 -1.96 -3.26
CA LEU A 283 -12.41 -3.27 -3.22
C LEU A 283 -11.43 -3.38 -2.06
N HIS A 284 -11.71 -4.31 -1.16
CA HIS A 284 -10.78 -4.68 -0.10
C HIS A 284 -9.62 -5.52 -0.65
N SER A 285 -8.63 -5.80 0.19
CA SER A 285 -7.42 -6.53 -0.24
C SER A 285 -7.75 -7.91 -0.83
N GLN A 286 -8.77 -8.60 -0.31
CA GLN A 286 -9.20 -9.90 -0.83
C GLN A 286 -9.90 -9.76 -2.18
N ASP A 287 -10.81 -8.78 -2.34
CA ASP A 287 -11.52 -8.56 -3.61
C ASP A 287 -10.56 -8.19 -4.73
N ARG A 288 -9.56 -7.34 -4.43
CA ARG A 288 -8.49 -6.99 -5.37
C ARG A 288 -7.73 -8.23 -5.83
N MET A 289 -7.35 -9.10 -4.89
CA MET A 289 -6.67 -10.35 -5.24
C MET A 289 -7.56 -11.25 -6.11
N ASN A 290 -8.85 -11.38 -5.77
CA ASN A 290 -9.79 -12.21 -6.53
C ASN A 290 -9.95 -11.70 -7.97
N ILE A 291 -10.10 -10.38 -8.17
CA ILE A 291 -10.17 -9.78 -9.51
C ILE A 291 -8.89 -10.02 -10.29
N LEU A 292 -7.72 -9.82 -9.67
CA LEU A 292 -6.44 -10.02 -10.34
C LEU A 292 -6.22 -11.50 -10.72
N VAL A 293 -6.47 -12.44 -9.80
CA VAL A 293 -6.38 -13.88 -10.10
C VAL A 293 -7.34 -14.25 -11.23
N SER A 294 -8.61 -13.83 -11.13
CA SER A 294 -9.62 -14.07 -12.15
C SER A 294 -9.21 -13.51 -13.52
N HIS A 295 -8.60 -12.33 -13.56
CA HIS A 295 -8.07 -11.75 -14.78
C HIS A 295 -7.01 -12.63 -15.44
N TYR A 296 -5.98 -13.00 -14.70
CA TYR A 296 -4.88 -13.75 -15.27
C TYR A 296 -5.26 -15.20 -15.58
N ASP A 297 -6.16 -15.80 -14.81
CA ASP A 297 -6.76 -17.09 -15.15
C ASP A 297 -7.52 -17.00 -16.48
N PHE A 298 -8.31 -15.94 -16.67
CA PHE A 298 -8.98 -15.68 -17.93
C PHE A 298 -7.99 -15.52 -19.09
N ILE A 299 -6.94 -14.69 -18.93
CA ILE A 299 -5.89 -14.50 -19.95
C ILE A 299 -5.26 -15.84 -20.34
N LEU A 300 -4.92 -16.68 -19.36
CA LEU A 300 -4.27 -17.97 -19.62
C LEU A 300 -5.20 -18.97 -20.29
N ARG A 301 -6.47 -19.06 -19.84
CA ARG A 301 -7.48 -19.95 -20.41
C ARG A 301 -7.84 -19.58 -21.85
N GLN A 302 -7.86 -18.30 -22.15
CA GLN A 302 -8.11 -17.76 -23.49
C GLN A 302 -6.84 -17.70 -24.36
N GLY A 303 -5.71 -18.32 -23.95
CA GLY A 303 -4.48 -18.32 -24.75
C GLY A 303 -3.84 -16.93 -24.96
N LEU A 304 -4.25 -15.91 -24.21
CA LEU A 304 -3.81 -14.51 -24.39
C LEU A 304 -2.46 -14.20 -23.70
N GLY A 305 -1.82 -15.18 -23.06
CA GLY A 305 -0.54 -15.00 -22.38
C GLY A 305 0.55 -14.33 -23.24
N PRO A 306 0.84 -14.83 -24.46
CA PRO A 306 1.80 -14.22 -25.38
C PRO A 306 1.46 -12.77 -25.76
N LEU A 307 0.18 -12.49 -26.05
CA LEU A 307 -0.31 -11.13 -26.34
C LEU A 307 -0.01 -10.18 -25.18
N VAL A 308 -0.35 -10.58 -23.94
CA VAL A 308 -0.13 -9.75 -22.75
C VAL A 308 1.36 -9.53 -22.48
N LEU A 309 2.20 -10.56 -22.69
CA LEU A 309 3.66 -10.42 -22.57
C LEU A 309 4.24 -9.41 -23.56
N ARG A 310 3.79 -9.44 -24.82
CA ARG A 310 4.21 -8.48 -25.83
C ARG A 310 3.73 -7.07 -25.50
N ALA A 311 2.47 -6.93 -25.06
CA ALA A 311 1.88 -5.67 -24.65
C ALA A 311 2.56 -5.05 -23.42
N ALA A 312 3.21 -5.87 -22.58
CA ALA A 312 4.00 -5.41 -21.44
C ALA A 312 5.38 -4.85 -21.81
N GLN A 313 5.89 -5.19 -23.00
CA GLN A 313 7.17 -4.67 -23.49
C GLN A 313 6.99 -3.36 -24.25
N ALA A 314 5.99 -3.28 -25.13
CA ALA A 314 5.68 -2.10 -25.92
C ALA A 314 4.20 -2.09 -26.34
N PRO A 315 3.62 -0.91 -26.65
CA PRO A 315 2.29 -0.83 -27.25
C PRO A 315 2.20 -1.64 -28.55
N LEU A 316 1.19 -2.50 -28.66
CA LEU A 316 0.92 -3.33 -29.83
C LEU A 316 -0.15 -2.68 -30.69
N LEU A 317 0.13 -2.47 -31.97
CA LEU A 317 -0.90 -2.09 -32.93
C LEU A 317 -1.85 -3.28 -33.12
N LEU A 318 -3.12 -3.10 -32.75
CA LEU A 318 -4.18 -4.06 -33.05
C LEU A 318 -4.70 -3.84 -34.47
N GLY A 319 -4.87 -2.58 -34.87
CA GLY A 319 -5.31 -2.24 -36.21
C GLY A 319 -5.47 -0.72 -36.38
N SER A 320 -5.86 -0.32 -37.58
CA SER A 320 -6.08 1.09 -37.92
C SER A 320 -7.31 1.28 -38.81
N PHE A 321 -7.82 2.51 -38.84
CA PHE A 321 -8.91 2.91 -39.72
C PHE A 321 -8.71 4.36 -40.18
N SER A 322 -9.32 4.72 -41.31
CA SER A 322 -9.24 6.08 -41.85
C SER A 322 -10.51 6.88 -41.54
N GLY A 323 -10.33 8.13 -41.13
CA GLY A 323 -11.41 9.11 -40.99
C GLY A 323 -11.83 9.73 -42.34
N LYS A 324 -12.77 10.68 -42.28
CA LYS A 324 -13.35 11.37 -43.44
C LYS A 324 -12.31 12.10 -44.30
N SER A 325 -11.29 12.68 -43.67
CA SER A 325 -10.17 13.40 -44.32
C SER A 325 -9.07 12.48 -44.85
N GLY A 326 -9.17 11.16 -44.63
CA GLY A 326 -8.09 10.21 -44.90
C GLY A 326 -7.07 10.07 -43.75
N ALA A 327 -7.20 10.86 -42.69
CA ALA A 327 -6.36 10.73 -41.50
C ALA A 327 -6.44 9.32 -40.91
N ALA A 328 -5.28 8.75 -40.56
CA ALA A 328 -5.17 7.42 -39.98
C ALA A 328 -5.30 7.46 -38.46
N TYR A 329 -6.18 6.60 -37.94
CA TYR A 329 -6.35 6.35 -36.52
C TYR A 329 -5.88 4.95 -36.19
N GLU A 330 -5.06 4.82 -35.16
CA GLU A 330 -4.50 3.56 -34.72
C GLU A 330 -5.07 3.13 -33.38
N ILE A 331 -5.37 1.85 -33.26
CA ILE A 331 -5.85 1.21 -32.03
C ILE A 331 -4.70 0.37 -31.49
N ARG A 332 -4.17 0.75 -30.34
CA ARG A 332 -3.01 0.09 -29.72
C ARG A 332 -3.39 -0.54 -28.37
N LEU A 333 -2.83 -1.70 -28.06
CA LEU A 333 -2.95 -2.40 -26.79
C LEU A 333 -1.65 -2.29 -25.99
N SER A 334 -1.73 -1.98 -24.70
CA SER A 334 -0.58 -2.01 -23.80
C SER A 334 -0.93 -2.69 -22.48
N SER A 335 0.07 -3.32 -21.84
CA SER A 335 -0.04 -3.71 -20.44
C SER A 335 0.47 -2.57 -19.57
N ILE A 336 -0.35 -2.19 -18.61
CA ILE A 336 -0.41 -0.80 -18.19
C ILE A 336 0.78 -0.38 -17.30
N ALA A 337 1.51 0.66 -17.73
CA ALA A 337 2.45 1.39 -16.88
C ALA A 337 1.86 2.67 -16.26
N THR A 338 0.95 3.39 -16.95
CA THR A 338 0.45 4.72 -16.57
C THR A 338 -0.92 4.72 -15.86
N LEU A 339 -1.81 3.78 -16.21
CA LEU A 339 -3.13 3.55 -15.59
C LEU A 339 -3.11 2.33 -14.66
N ASP A 340 -1.97 2.04 -14.03
CA ASP A 340 -1.66 0.77 -13.36
C ASP A 340 -2.51 0.47 -12.10
N ARG A 341 -3.39 1.40 -11.73
CA ARG A 341 -4.38 1.25 -10.66
C ARG A 341 -5.81 1.14 -11.17
N GLU A 342 -6.03 1.27 -12.46
CA GLU A 342 -7.37 1.39 -13.07
C GLU A 342 -7.68 0.22 -14.01
N GLY A 343 -6.70 -0.62 -14.34
CA GLY A 343 -6.89 -1.88 -15.06
C GLY A 343 -5.62 -2.71 -15.20
N GLU A 344 -5.72 -3.86 -15.89
CA GLU A 344 -4.57 -4.70 -16.29
C GLU A 344 -4.13 -4.46 -17.73
N LEU A 345 -5.06 -4.11 -18.61
CA LEU A 345 -4.84 -3.81 -20.03
C LEU A 345 -5.37 -2.42 -20.37
N ALA A 346 -4.72 -1.72 -21.30
CA ALA A 346 -5.20 -0.45 -21.83
C ALA A 346 -5.29 -0.48 -23.35
N LEU A 347 -6.42 -0.01 -23.88
CA LEU A 347 -6.51 0.38 -25.28
C LEU A 347 -6.24 1.86 -25.41
N GLU A 348 -5.47 2.22 -26.43
CA GLU A 348 -5.16 3.59 -26.80
C GLU A 348 -5.61 3.83 -28.24
N LEU A 349 -6.30 4.96 -28.44
CA LEU A 349 -6.59 5.49 -29.76
C LEU A 349 -5.64 6.63 -30.04
N CYS A 350 -4.87 6.50 -31.12
CA CYS A 350 -3.87 7.48 -31.53
C CYS A 350 -4.22 8.06 -32.89
N SER A 351 -3.86 9.32 -33.09
CA SER A 351 -3.89 10.01 -34.37
C SER A 351 -2.57 10.77 -34.50
N ASP A 352 -1.89 10.66 -35.63
CA ASP A 352 -0.58 11.30 -35.85
C ASP A 352 0.43 11.02 -34.73
N GLN A 353 0.53 9.76 -34.30
CA GLN A 353 1.32 9.27 -33.16
C GLN A 353 0.96 9.88 -31.79
N GLN A 354 0.03 10.83 -31.73
CA GLN A 354 -0.47 11.44 -30.50
C GLN A 354 -1.66 10.66 -29.96
N ARG A 355 -1.65 10.43 -28.66
CA ARG A 355 -2.73 9.71 -27.96
C ARG A 355 -3.95 10.60 -27.80
N LEU A 356 -5.07 10.20 -28.39
CA LEU A 356 -6.37 10.85 -28.26
C LEU A 356 -7.12 10.37 -27.03
N PHE A 357 -7.26 9.06 -26.86
CA PHE A 357 -7.94 8.49 -25.69
C PHE A 357 -7.25 7.21 -25.22
N SER A 358 -7.39 6.93 -23.92
CA SER A 358 -7.04 5.65 -23.31
C SER A 358 -8.19 5.11 -22.49
N VAL A 359 -8.39 3.80 -22.53
CA VAL A 359 -9.34 3.08 -21.65
C VAL A 359 -8.61 1.94 -20.96
N ALA A 360 -8.63 1.93 -19.62
CA ALA A 360 -8.07 0.85 -18.82
C ALA A 360 -9.17 -0.16 -18.48
N PHE A 361 -8.92 -1.44 -18.76
CA PHE A 361 -9.87 -2.51 -18.57
C PHE A 361 -9.24 -3.78 -18.00
N THR A 362 -10.11 -4.61 -17.43
CA THR A 362 -9.73 -5.86 -16.76
C THR A 362 -10.84 -6.90 -16.97
N PHE A 363 -10.51 -8.07 -17.51
CA PHE A 363 -11.39 -9.24 -17.45
C PHE A 363 -11.47 -9.78 -16.02
N TYR A 364 -12.66 -10.12 -15.53
CA TYR A 364 -12.84 -10.85 -14.28
C TYR A 364 -14.25 -11.44 -14.19
N GLY A 365 -14.52 -12.27 -13.20
CA GLY A 365 -15.81 -12.91 -12.99
C GLY A 365 -15.64 -14.40 -12.72
N ASN A 366 -16.75 -15.12 -12.64
CA ASN A 366 -16.72 -16.58 -12.60
C ASN A 366 -16.77 -17.14 -14.04
N GLU A 367 -16.46 -18.42 -14.18
CA GLU A 367 -16.43 -19.11 -15.50
C GLU A 367 -17.75 -19.03 -16.25
N MET A 368 -18.87 -19.05 -15.52
CA MET A 368 -20.21 -19.01 -16.11
C MET A 368 -20.60 -17.60 -16.60
N VAL A 369 -20.07 -16.55 -15.96
CA VAL A 369 -20.43 -15.16 -16.22
C VAL A 369 -19.16 -14.30 -16.21
N PRO A 370 -18.27 -14.47 -17.21
CA PRO A 370 -17.13 -13.57 -17.37
C PRO A 370 -17.64 -12.15 -17.62
N CYS A 371 -16.93 -11.20 -17.06
CA CYS A 371 -17.22 -9.77 -17.16
C CYS A 371 -15.95 -9.05 -17.59
N ILE A 372 -16.13 -7.86 -18.14
CA ILE A 372 -15.04 -6.94 -18.40
C ILE A 372 -15.32 -5.64 -17.64
N GLY A 373 -14.36 -5.17 -16.86
CA GLY A 373 -14.48 -3.92 -16.13
C GLY A 373 -13.65 -2.82 -16.76
N VAL A 374 -14.18 -1.61 -16.80
CA VAL A 374 -13.46 -0.39 -17.16
C VAL A 374 -13.27 0.45 -15.91
N GLY A 375 -12.01 0.65 -15.51
CA GLY A 375 -11.67 1.48 -14.35
C GLY A 375 -11.26 2.89 -14.72
N CYS A 376 -11.08 3.18 -16.02
CA CYS A 376 -10.72 4.50 -16.49
C CYS A 376 -10.99 4.70 -17.97
N LEU A 377 -11.47 5.88 -18.32
CA LEU A 377 -11.47 6.47 -19.66
C LEU A 377 -10.85 7.87 -19.58
N GLN A 378 -9.72 8.08 -20.25
CA GLN A 378 -8.97 9.33 -20.21
C GLN A 378 -8.83 9.90 -21.62
N GLY A 379 -9.21 11.17 -21.77
CA GLY A 379 -8.98 11.95 -22.98
C GLY A 379 -7.57 12.52 -23.06
N PRO A 380 -7.31 13.35 -24.08
CA PRO A 380 -6.01 13.96 -24.29
C PRO A 380 -5.72 15.01 -23.22
N ARG A 381 -4.43 15.31 -23.02
CA ARG A 381 -3.95 16.42 -22.17
C ARG A 381 -3.30 17.49 -23.05
N GLY A 382 -3.16 18.70 -22.51
CA GLY A 382 -2.59 19.87 -23.21
C GLY A 382 -3.64 20.93 -23.50
N SER A 383 -3.17 22.12 -23.89
CA SER A 383 -4.01 23.28 -24.23
C SER A 383 -4.90 23.02 -25.45
N ASP A 384 -4.43 22.23 -26.40
CA ASP A 384 -5.10 21.86 -27.65
C ASP A 384 -5.96 20.58 -27.53
N ALA A 385 -6.08 19.99 -26.33
CA ALA A 385 -6.80 18.73 -26.13
C ALA A 385 -8.26 18.78 -26.61
N GLN A 386 -8.98 19.86 -26.31
CA GLN A 386 -10.38 20.01 -26.75
C GLN A 386 -10.50 20.09 -28.27
N GLU A 387 -9.57 20.80 -28.92
CA GLU A 387 -9.56 20.95 -30.37
C GLU A 387 -9.27 19.62 -31.06
N ARG A 388 -8.28 18.85 -30.58
CA ARG A 388 -8.01 17.50 -31.10
C ARG A 388 -9.24 16.58 -31.02
N VAL A 389 -9.98 16.62 -29.90
CA VAL A 389 -11.21 15.83 -29.74
C VAL A 389 -12.31 16.29 -30.70
N ARG A 390 -12.49 17.61 -30.88
CA ARG A 390 -13.47 18.16 -31.84
C ARG A 390 -13.13 17.77 -33.27
N ASN A 391 -11.86 17.89 -33.66
CA ASN A 391 -11.38 17.52 -34.98
C ASN A 391 -11.58 16.03 -35.25
N ALA A 392 -11.17 15.16 -34.33
CA ALA A 392 -11.39 13.72 -34.44
C ALA A 392 -12.90 13.37 -34.52
N THR A 393 -13.74 14.02 -33.72
CA THR A 393 -15.20 13.79 -33.76
C THR A 393 -15.80 14.16 -35.12
N ARG A 394 -15.39 15.29 -35.70
CA ARG A 394 -15.83 15.72 -37.04
C ARG A 394 -15.34 14.75 -38.12
N ASP A 395 -14.12 14.26 -37.97
CA ASP A 395 -13.48 13.36 -38.91
C ASP A 395 -14.05 11.92 -38.84
N MET A 396 -14.59 11.52 -37.69
CA MET A 396 -15.28 10.24 -37.49
C MET A 396 -16.80 10.31 -37.71
N PHE A 397 -17.26 11.18 -38.62
CA PHE A 397 -18.70 11.34 -38.95
C PHE A 397 -19.59 11.62 -37.72
N GLY A 398 -19.08 12.43 -36.79
CA GLY A 398 -19.74 12.79 -35.54
C GLY A 398 -19.65 11.74 -34.43
N LEU A 399 -18.97 10.61 -34.65
CA LEU A 399 -18.69 9.64 -33.58
C LEU A 399 -17.70 10.24 -32.58
N ARG A 400 -18.11 10.34 -31.31
CA ARG A 400 -17.23 10.79 -30.24
C ARG A 400 -16.16 9.72 -29.99
N PRO A 401 -14.85 10.05 -30.00
CA PRO A 401 -13.79 9.06 -29.76
C PRO A 401 -13.93 8.31 -28.42
N LYS A 402 -14.41 8.98 -27.37
CA LYS A 402 -14.73 8.34 -26.06
C LYS A 402 -15.73 7.18 -26.18
N SER A 403 -16.74 7.35 -27.05
CA SER A 403 -17.79 6.34 -27.29
C SER A 403 -17.25 5.18 -28.11
N LEU A 404 -16.37 5.45 -29.08
CA LEU A 404 -15.67 4.41 -29.82
C LEU A 404 -14.82 3.54 -28.88
N MET A 405 -14.03 4.13 -27.97
CA MET A 405 -13.18 3.36 -27.05
C MET A 405 -13.98 2.38 -26.19
N LEU A 406 -15.11 2.81 -25.65
CA LEU A 406 -15.98 1.94 -24.87
C LEU A 406 -16.64 0.86 -25.73
N ARG A 407 -17.04 1.21 -26.96
CA ARG A 407 -17.56 0.24 -27.92
C ARG A 407 -16.52 -0.84 -28.21
N LEU A 408 -15.26 -0.49 -28.44
CA LEU A 408 -14.17 -1.45 -28.67
C LEU A 408 -13.99 -2.40 -27.49
N VAL A 409 -13.93 -1.89 -26.26
CA VAL A 409 -13.80 -2.73 -25.05
C VAL A 409 -15.01 -3.66 -24.90
N ARG A 410 -16.24 -3.17 -25.14
CA ARG A 410 -17.45 -3.98 -25.09
C ARG A 410 -17.42 -5.12 -26.11
N GLU A 411 -17.02 -4.83 -27.36
CA GLU A 411 -16.95 -5.81 -28.44
C GLU A 411 -15.85 -6.85 -28.22
N ILE A 412 -14.68 -6.44 -27.70
CA ILE A 412 -13.65 -7.38 -27.24
C ILE A 412 -14.19 -8.27 -26.13
N GLY A 413 -14.84 -7.68 -25.12
CA GLY A 413 -15.51 -8.44 -24.07
C GLY A 413 -16.49 -9.49 -24.62
N ARG A 414 -17.35 -9.08 -25.55
CA ARG A 414 -18.32 -9.95 -26.22
C ARG A 414 -17.65 -11.09 -26.97
N ALA A 415 -16.60 -10.80 -27.74
CA ALA A 415 -15.85 -11.79 -28.51
C ALA A 415 -15.26 -12.89 -27.63
N TYR A 416 -14.89 -12.56 -26.38
CA TYR A 416 -14.43 -13.53 -25.38
C TYR A 416 -15.52 -13.97 -24.38
N GLY A 417 -16.78 -13.86 -24.77
CA GLY A 417 -17.92 -14.42 -24.03
C GLY A 417 -18.36 -13.63 -22.79
N CYS A 418 -17.79 -12.44 -22.53
CA CYS A 418 -18.22 -11.62 -21.41
C CYS A 418 -19.70 -11.26 -21.56
N LYS A 419 -20.45 -11.32 -20.45
CA LYS A 419 -21.88 -11.00 -20.43
C LYS A 419 -22.15 -9.56 -20.01
N LYS A 420 -21.26 -8.99 -19.20
CA LYS A 420 -21.43 -7.66 -18.61
C LYS A 420 -20.15 -6.84 -18.75
N LEU A 421 -20.35 -5.56 -19.09
CA LEU A 421 -19.37 -4.50 -18.98
C LEU A 421 -19.66 -3.72 -17.70
N ILE A 422 -18.73 -3.74 -16.76
CA ILE A 422 -18.84 -3.02 -15.48
C ILE A 422 -18.01 -1.74 -15.57
N LEU A 423 -18.59 -0.60 -15.23
CA LEU A 423 -18.00 0.71 -15.42
C LEU A 423 -17.84 1.39 -14.06
N VAL A 424 -16.64 1.86 -13.75
CA VAL A 424 -16.41 2.50 -12.44
C VAL A 424 -17.16 3.82 -12.32
N GLY A 425 -17.91 3.99 -11.24
CA GLY A 425 -18.59 5.25 -10.92
C GLY A 425 -17.64 6.28 -10.31
N ASN A 426 -17.95 7.58 -10.45
CA ASN A 426 -17.13 8.70 -9.99
C ASN A 426 -16.67 8.55 -8.53
N ARG A 427 -17.61 8.20 -7.63
CA ARG A 427 -17.35 8.06 -6.18
C ARG A 427 -16.37 6.94 -5.84
N ASN A 428 -16.23 5.97 -6.74
CA ASN A 428 -15.44 4.76 -6.52
C ASN A 428 -14.09 4.78 -7.24
N ARG A 429 -13.75 5.84 -7.98
CA ARG A 429 -12.48 5.91 -8.72
C ARG A 429 -11.28 5.92 -7.79
N VAL A 430 -10.24 5.16 -8.14
CA VAL A 430 -9.00 5.09 -7.35
C VAL A 430 -8.31 6.46 -7.18
N LEU A 431 -8.47 7.37 -8.14
CA LEU A 431 -7.95 8.74 -8.09
C LEU A 431 -8.97 9.78 -7.60
N PHE A 432 -10.02 9.38 -6.86
CA PHE A 432 -11.09 10.28 -6.40
C PHE A 432 -10.60 11.55 -5.67
N HIS A 433 -9.52 11.48 -4.90
CA HIS A 433 -8.97 12.66 -4.23
C HIS A 433 -8.42 13.72 -5.22
N GLN A 434 -7.94 13.30 -6.39
CA GLN A 434 -7.51 14.22 -7.45
C GLN A 434 -8.69 14.87 -8.17
N ILE A 435 -9.86 14.22 -8.17
CA ILE A 435 -11.13 14.80 -8.66
C ILE A 435 -11.60 15.90 -7.70
N ARG A 436 -11.61 15.62 -6.38
CA ARG A 436 -11.98 16.62 -5.35
C ARG A 436 -11.11 17.88 -5.34
N THR A 437 -9.87 17.78 -5.81
CA THR A 437 -8.94 18.90 -5.90
C THR A 437 -8.98 19.61 -7.26
N GLY A 438 -9.94 19.28 -8.13
CA GLY A 438 -10.13 19.90 -9.45
C GLY A 438 -9.10 19.49 -10.50
N LYS A 439 -8.20 18.55 -10.19
CA LYS A 439 -7.12 18.11 -11.09
C LYS A 439 -7.57 17.08 -12.13
N VAL A 440 -8.77 16.51 -11.96
CA VAL A 440 -9.38 15.55 -12.87
C VAL A 440 -10.80 16.01 -13.17
N LEU A 441 -11.05 16.36 -14.44
CA LEU A 441 -12.27 17.05 -14.89
C LEU A 441 -13.28 16.15 -15.60
N ALA A 442 -12.95 14.88 -15.87
CA ALA A 442 -13.82 13.99 -16.61
C ALA A 442 -14.93 13.44 -15.71
N ASP A 443 -16.19 13.76 -15.99
CA ASP A 443 -17.36 13.11 -15.40
C ASP A 443 -17.63 11.78 -16.13
N TYR A 444 -17.64 10.67 -15.38
CA TYR A 444 -17.96 9.36 -15.95
C TYR A 444 -19.43 9.03 -15.78
N ASP A 445 -20.06 9.45 -14.69
CA ASP A 445 -21.42 9.04 -14.37
C ASP A 445 -22.38 9.55 -15.47
N ASP A 446 -22.26 10.83 -15.85
CA ASP A 446 -23.02 11.42 -16.96
C ASP A 446 -22.82 10.66 -18.27
N PHE A 447 -21.58 10.26 -18.56
CA PHE A 447 -21.28 9.54 -19.79
C PHE A 447 -21.77 8.09 -19.77
N TRP A 448 -21.72 7.42 -18.62
CA TRP A 448 -22.26 6.08 -18.44
C TRP A 448 -23.78 6.08 -18.63
N GLU A 449 -24.47 7.07 -18.07
CA GLU A 449 -25.91 7.28 -18.29
C GLU A 449 -26.22 7.60 -19.76
N GLU A 450 -25.42 8.46 -20.41
CA GLU A 450 -25.54 8.80 -21.86
C GLU A 450 -25.52 7.54 -22.75
N ILE A 451 -24.67 6.55 -22.43
CA ILE A 451 -24.56 5.30 -23.20
C ILE A 451 -25.54 4.21 -22.75
N GLY A 452 -26.50 4.54 -21.88
CA GLY A 452 -27.54 3.63 -21.40
C GLY A 452 -27.09 2.64 -20.33
N ALA A 453 -26.00 2.93 -19.62
CA ALA A 453 -25.54 2.08 -18.53
C ALA A 453 -26.45 2.22 -17.31
N ILE A 454 -26.78 1.09 -16.69
CA ILE A 454 -27.65 1.06 -15.52
C ILE A 454 -26.81 1.18 -14.27
N ARG A 455 -27.15 2.14 -13.41
CA ARG A 455 -26.51 2.31 -12.11
C ARG A 455 -26.85 1.16 -11.18
N ARG A 456 -25.82 0.57 -10.56
CA ARG A 456 -25.97 -0.53 -9.61
C ARG A 456 -26.08 -0.01 -8.17
N PRO A 457 -26.61 -0.83 -7.22
CA PRO A 457 -26.68 -0.47 -5.81
C PRO A 457 -25.32 -0.15 -5.18
N ASP A 458 -24.25 -0.73 -5.74
CA ASP A 458 -22.89 -0.51 -5.29
C ASP A 458 -22.23 0.78 -5.82
N GLY A 459 -22.95 1.55 -6.64
CA GLY A 459 -22.50 2.82 -7.21
C GLY A 459 -21.62 2.68 -8.44
N GLU A 460 -21.37 1.46 -8.93
CA GLU A 460 -20.82 1.22 -10.26
C GLU A 460 -21.94 1.24 -11.31
N TYR A 461 -21.59 1.26 -12.59
CA TYR A 461 -22.55 1.14 -13.70
C TYR A 461 -22.35 -0.17 -14.44
N GLN A 462 -23.38 -0.63 -15.15
CA GLN A 462 -23.30 -1.83 -15.98
C GLN A 462 -23.97 -1.68 -17.34
N LEU A 463 -23.39 -2.33 -18.33
CA LEU A 463 -23.95 -2.55 -19.67
C LEU A 463 -23.92 -4.03 -20.02
N CYS A 464 -24.89 -4.50 -20.80
CA CYS A 464 -24.83 -5.84 -21.39
C CYS A 464 -23.75 -5.89 -22.48
N CYS A 465 -23.01 -7.00 -22.57
CA CYS A 465 -22.04 -7.25 -23.65
C CYS A 465 -22.69 -7.98 -24.84
N GLU A 466 -24.01 -8.02 -24.94
CA GLU A 466 -24.71 -8.64 -26.06
C GLU A 466 -24.49 -7.89 -27.37
N VAL A 467 -24.81 -8.56 -28.48
CA VAL A 467 -24.77 -7.99 -29.83
C VAL A 467 -25.57 -6.69 -29.84
N ILE A 468 -24.96 -5.62 -30.36
CA ILE A 468 -25.62 -4.34 -30.50
C ILE A 468 -26.36 -4.35 -31.84
N PRO A 469 -27.70 -4.20 -31.85
CA PRO A 469 -28.47 -4.13 -33.09
C PRO A 469 -28.00 -2.98 -33.98
N ALA A 470 -27.99 -3.20 -35.30
CA ALA A 470 -27.73 -2.13 -36.25
C ALA A 470 -28.84 -1.06 -36.14
N PRO A 471 -28.49 0.24 -36.10
CA PRO A 471 -29.50 1.30 -36.07
C PRO A 471 -30.43 1.24 -37.29
N ASN A 472 -31.74 1.38 -37.06
CA ASN A 472 -32.69 1.46 -38.15
C ASN A 472 -32.53 2.79 -38.91
N LEU A 473 -31.97 2.71 -40.12
CA LEU A 473 -31.69 3.89 -40.94
C LEU A 473 -32.95 4.62 -41.41
N GLN A 474 -34.12 3.97 -41.38
CA GLN A 474 -35.39 4.56 -41.80
C GLN A 474 -35.89 5.62 -40.80
N GLU A 475 -35.62 5.42 -39.51
CA GLU A 475 -35.95 6.34 -38.41
C GLU A 475 -35.10 7.62 -38.43
N ILE A 476 -33.96 7.60 -39.13
CA ILE A 476 -33.09 8.76 -39.28
C ILE A 476 -33.61 9.65 -40.42
N PRO A 477 -33.73 10.98 -40.24
CA PRO A 477 -34.11 11.90 -41.31
C PRO A 477 -33.24 11.73 -42.56
N SER A 478 -33.85 11.75 -43.75
CA SER A 478 -33.20 11.41 -45.03
C SER A 478 -31.85 12.10 -45.23
N HIS A 479 -31.77 13.41 -44.96
CA HIS A 479 -30.56 14.22 -45.09
C HIS A 479 -29.40 13.82 -44.15
N LYS A 480 -29.67 13.10 -43.04
CA LYS A 480 -28.67 12.60 -42.10
C LYS A 480 -28.31 11.12 -42.33
N ARG A 481 -29.04 10.40 -43.18
CA ARG A 481 -28.86 8.95 -43.38
C ARG A 481 -27.48 8.59 -43.95
N SER A 482 -26.95 9.37 -44.88
CA SER A 482 -25.63 9.12 -45.49
C SER A 482 -24.51 9.20 -44.46
N GLU A 483 -24.51 10.24 -43.61
CA GLU A 483 -23.52 10.40 -42.55
C GLU A 483 -23.67 9.32 -41.48
N ALA A 484 -24.89 8.96 -41.11
CA ALA A 484 -25.15 7.87 -40.17
C ALA A 484 -24.63 6.51 -40.68
N ARG A 485 -24.82 6.20 -41.97
CA ARG A 485 -24.26 4.99 -42.63
C ARG A 485 -22.74 4.96 -42.54
N LYS A 486 -22.07 6.06 -42.92
CA LYS A 486 -20.60 6.16 -42.85
C LYS A 486 -20.08 6.02 -41.42
N ARG A 487 -20.80 6.56 -40.43
CA ARG A 487 -20.47 6.39 -39.02
C ARG A 487 -20.56 4.94 -38.56
N ILE A 488 -21.61 4.22 -38.96
CA ILE A 488 -21.78 2.79 -38.64
C ILE A 488 -20.64 1.99 -39.26
N GLU A 489 -20.38 2.19 -40.56
CA GLU A 489 -19.33 1.51 -41.30
C GLU A 489 -17.94 1.77 -40.70
N LEU A 490 -17.62 3.03 -40.34
CA LEU A 490 -16.37 3.37 -39.65
C LEU A 490 -16.26 2.66 -38.30
N THR A 491 -17.36 2.59 -37.54
CA THR A 491 -17.40 1.91 -36.24
C THR A 491 -17.13 0.41 -36.42
N GLU A 492 -17.78 -0.22 -37.39
CA GLU A 492 -17.58 -1.64 -37.72
C GLU A 492 -16.15 -1.93 -38.18
N ARG A 493 -15.59 -1.08 -39.06
CA ARG A 493 -14.18 -1.18 -39.48
C ARG A 493 -13.23 -1.08 -38.30
N ALA A 494 -13.44 -0.12 -37.41
CA ALA A 494 -12.61 0.04 -36.21
C ALA A 494 -12.72 -1.15 -35.25
N VAL A 495 -13.94 -1.69 -35.06
CA VAL A 495 -14.18 -2.90 -34.24
C VAL A 495 -13.49 -4.10 -34.85
N GLN A 496 -13.67 -4.34 -36.15
CA GLN A 496 -13.06 -5.46 -36.85
C GLN A 496 -11.54 -5.39 -36.79
N ALA A 497 -10.95 -4.23 -37.08
CA ALA A 497 -9.51 -4.01 -36.99
C ALA A 497 -8.97 -4.29 -35.58
N ALA A 498 -9.69 -3.87 -34.54
CA ALA A 498 -9.29 -4.17 -33.16
C ALA A 498 -9.40 -5.66 -32.82
N LEU A 499 -10.47 -6.33 -33.25
CA LEU A 499 -10.70 -7.75 -32.99
C LEU A 499 -9.71 -8.64 -33.75
N ASP A 500 -9.44 -8.36 -35.03
CA ASP A 500 -8.48 -9.10 -35.85
C ASP A 500 -7.08 -9.03 -35.23
N GLY A 501 -6.65 -7.83 -34.81
CA GLY A 501 -5.41 -7.66 -34.07
C GLY A 501 -5.40 -8.43 -32.76
N PHE A 502 -6.50 -8.41 -32.02
CA PHE A 502 -6.60 -9.08 -30.72
C PHE A 502 -6.63 -10.62 -30.84
N VAL A 503 -7.18 -11.17 -31.93
CA VAL A 503 -7.25 -12.63 -32.21
C VAL A 503 -6.01 -13.15 -32.93
N SER A 504 -5.38 -12.37 -33.82
CA SER A 504 -4.22 -12.84 -34.61
C SER A 504 -3.02 -13.24 -33.74
N PHE A 505 -2.93 -12.75 -32.50
CA PHE A 505 -1.92 -13.16 -31.53
C PHE A 505 -2.28 -14.42 -30.72
N HIS A 506 -3.39 -15.09 -31.03
CA HIS A 506 -3.83 -16.35 -30.41
C HIS A 506 -3.15 -17.59 -31.03
N GLY A 507 -2.53 -17.46 -32.22
CA GLY A 507 -1.96 -18.58 -32.99
C GLY A 507 -0.45 -18.52 -33.26
N ALA A 508 0.30 -17.64 -32.60
CA ALA A 508 1.74 -17.45 -32.81
C ALA A 508 2.59 -17.88 -31.60
#